data_AF-A0A9P3NLY0-F1
#
_entry.id   AF-A0A9P3NLY0-F1
#
_cell.length_a   1.000
_cell.length_b   1.000
_cell.length_c   1.000
_cell.angle_alpha   90.00
_cell.angle_beta   90.00
_cell.angle_gamma   90.00
#
_symmetry.space_group_name_H-M   'P 1'
#
loop_
_entity.id
_entity.type
_entity.pdbx_description
1 polymer ?
#
loop_
_entity_poly.entity_id
_entity_poly.type
_entity_poly.pdbx_seq_one_letter_code
_entity_poly.pdbx_strand_id
1 'polypeptide(L)'
;MEAWWEWHGTDHPLLMALACRVLTQPVSASSCERNWAVWDTVHTARRNRLGSEKCKDLVYVAHNWKVVHNWHMADEGAGVVSAYIR
;
A
#
# COMPACT_ATOMS: atom_id res chain seq x y z
N MET A 1 11.90 -7.94 -6.40
CA MET A 1 12.82 -6.85 -6.79
C MET A 1 13.45 -6.20 -5.56
N GLU A 2 12.71 -6.06 -4.46
CA GLU A 2 13.24 -5.61 -3.16
C GLU A 2 14.40 -6.46 -2.64
N ALA A 3 14.31 -7.80 -2.77
CA ALA A 3 15.36 -8.71 -2.31
C ALA A 3 16.76 -8.31 -2.80
N TRP A 4 16.93 -7.89 -4.07
CA TRP A 4 18.24 -7.49 -4.57
C TRP A 4 18.82 -6.28 -3.82
N TRP A 5 17.99 -5.29 -3.50
CA TRP A 5 18.40 -4.14 -2.70
C TRP A 5 18.63 -4.48 -1.23
N GLU A 6 17.96 -5.50 -0.69
CA GLU A 6 18.24 -6.01 0.67
C GLU A 6 19.62 -6.67 0.75
N TRP A 7 20.02 -7.43 -0.28
CA TRP A 7 21.32 -8.13 -0.32
C TRP A 7 22.49 -7.21 -0.68
N HIS A 8 22.26 -6.17 -1.49
CA HIS A 8 23.33 -5.33 -2.06
C HIS A 8 23.28 -3.85 -1.62
N GLY A 9 22.21 -3.40 -0.98
CA GLY A 9 21.99 -2.01 -0.59
C GLY A 9 22.48 -1.66 0.82
N THR A 10 22.99 -2.62 1.60
CA THR A 10 23.43 -2.41 2.99
C THR A 10 24.51 -1.34 3.13
N ASP A 11 25.37 -1.21 2.13
CA ASP A 11 26.45 -0.22 2.11
C ASP A 11 25.94 1.21 1.87
N HIS A 12 24.72 1.35 1.35
CA HIS A 12 24.09 2.64 1.02
C HIS A 12 22.66 2.68 1.55
N PRO A 13 22.45 2.77 2.88
CA PRO A 13 21.14 2.60 3.51
C PRO A 13 20.10 3.64 3.06
N LEU A 14 20.53 4.86 2.74
CA LEU A 14 19.64 5.92 2.23
C LEU A 14 19.17 5.62 0.80
N LEU A 15 20.07 5.13 -0.06
CA LEU A 15 19.75 4.76 -1.44
C LEU A 15 18.87 3.53 -1.48
N MET A 16 19.17 2.53 -0.65
CA MET A 16 18.36 1.33 -0.46
C MET A 16 16.94 1.69 -0.02
N ALA A 17 16.79 2.54 1.00
CA ALA A 17 15.47 2.96 1.47
C ALA A 17 14.66 3.68 0.37
N LEU A 18 15.31 4.54 -0.41
CA LEU A 18 14.66 5.23 -1.55
C LEU A 18 14.29 4.25 -2.66
N ALA A 19 15.19 3.34 -3.03
CA ALA A 19 14.96 2.34 -4.07
C ALA A 19 13.80 1.40 -3.69
N CYS A 20 13.76 0.92 -2.44
CA CYS A 20 12.63 0.12 -1.95
C CYS A 20 11.32 0.91 -2.00
N ARG A 21 11.30 2.20 -1.61
CA ARG A 21 10.10 3.04 -1.75
C ARG A 21 9.62 3.14 -3.18
N VAL A 22 10.52 3.47 -4.11
CA VAL A 22 10.16 3.70 -5.51
C VAL A 22 9.68 2.40 -6.17
N LEU A 23 10.35 1.28 -5.89
CA LEU A 23 10.03 -0.02 -6.49
C LEU A 23 8.79 -0.68 -5.90
N THR A 24 8.40 -0.32 -4.68
CA THR A 24 7.13 -0.78 -4.07
C THR A 24 5.92 0.03 -4.52
N GLN A 25 6.12 1.21 -5.11
CA GLN A 25 5.00 1.98 -5.63
C GLN A 25 4.38 1.25 -6.83
N PRO A 26 3.05 1.10 -6.86
CA PRO A 26 2.37 0.55 -8.03
C PRO A 26 2.56 1.47 -9.23
N VAL A 27 3.15 0.95 -10.30
CA VAL A 27 3.45 1.71 -11.53
C VAL A 27 2.26 1.72 -12.50
N SER A 28 1.19 0.97 -12.21
CA SER A 28 0.05 0.79 -13.12
C SER A 28 -1.15 1.69 -12.77
N ALA A 29 -1.76 2.27 -13.80
CA ALA A 29 -3.05 2.98 -13.67
C ALA A 29 -4.15 2.06 -13.10
N SER A 30 -4.11 0.76 -13.40
CA SER A 30 -5.04 -0.24 -12.86
C SER A 30 -5.02 -0.38 -11.33
N SER A 31 -3.89 -0.06 -10.69
CA SER A 31 -3.81 -0.03 -9.23
C SER A 31 -4.52 1.18 -8.65
N CYS A 32 -4.43 2.33 -9.34
CA CYS A 32 -5.20 3.53 -9.01
C CYS A 32 -6.70 3.32 -9.27
N GLU A 33 -7.09 2.71 -10.39
CA GLU A 33 -8.49 2.39 -10.72
C GLU A 33 -9.17 1.55 -9.64
N ARG A 34 -8.46 0.58 -9.06
CA ARG A 34 -8.97 -0.20 -7.92
C ARG A 34 -9.25 0.66 -6.68
N ASN A 35 -8.41 1.66 -6.40
CA ASN A 35 -8.67 2.62 -5.31
C ASN A 35 -9.85 3.53 -5.63
N TRP A 36 -9.99 3.96 -6.88
CA TRP A 36 -11.15 4.74 -7.33
C TRP A 36 -12.47 3.95 -7.25
N ALA A 37 -12.46 2.65 -7.54
CA ALA A 37 -13.66 1.81 -7.36
C ALA A 37 -14.10 1.71 -5.89
N VAL A 38 -13.15 1.68 -4.95
CA VAL A 38 -13.44 1.73 -3.51
C VAL A 38 -14.00 3.10 -3.13
N TRP A 39 -13.44 4.18 -3.67
CA TRP A 39 -13.98 5.52 -3.50
C TRP A 39 -15.43 5.62 -3.94
N ASP A 40 -15.76 5.09 -5.12
CA ASP A 40 -17.11 5.10 -5.67
C ASP A 40 -18.11 4.35 -4.77
N THR A 41 -17.66 3.26 -4.15
CA THR A 41 -18.44 2.49 -3.16
C THR A 41 -18.70 3.29 -1.88
N VAL A 42 -17.69 4.02 -1.38
CA VAL A 42 -17.80 4.89 -0.19
C VAL A 42 -18.68 6.10 -0.48
N HIS A 43 -18.64 6.62 -1.71
CA HIS A 43 -19.37 7.80 -2.17
C HIS A 43 -20.73 7.47 -2.82
N THR A 44 -21.33 6.33 -2.48
CA THR A 44 -22.69 5.98 -2.91
C THR A 44 -23.75 6.91 -2.29
N ALA A 45 -24.90 7.07 -2.95
CA ALA A 45 -26.00 7.94 -2.49
C ALA A 45 -26.46 7.69 -1.04
N ARG A 46 -26.27 6.45 -0.52
CA ARG A 46 -26.57 6.05 0.87
C ARG A 46 -25.53 6.53 1.90
N ARG A 47 -24.32 6.90 1.47
CA ARG A 47 -23.17 7.35 2.29
C ARG A 47 -22.66 8.75 1.94
N ASN A 48 -23.41 9.50 1.13
CA ASN A 48 -23.07 10.83 0.59
C ASN A 48 -23.04 12.00 1.63
N ARG A 49 -23.11 11.69 2.94
CA ARG A 49 -22.95 12.68 4.03
C ARG A 49 -21.50 12.78 4.53
N LEU A 50 -20.60 11.95 4.03
CA LEU A 50 -19.19 11.97 4.39
C LEU A 50 -18.48 13.05 3.56
N GLY A 51 -17.83 14.00 4.24
CA GLY A 51 -16.96 14.97 3.59
C GLY A 51 -15.79 14.29 2.87
N SER A 52 -15.24 14.95 1.86
CA SER A 52 -14.17 14.40 1.00
C SER A 52 -12.94 13.94 1.78
N GLU A 53 -12.59 14.61 2.88
CA GLU A 53 -11.51 14.20 3.78
C GLU A 53 -11.75 12.83 4.40
N LYS A 54 -12.92 12.62 5.02
CA LYS A 54 -13.31 11.32 5.61
C LYS A 54 -13.41 10.20 4.56
N CYS A 55 -13.81 10.53 3.34
CA CYS A 55 -13.79 9.56 2.24
C CYS A 55 -12.36 9.11 1.91
N LYS A 56 -11.37 10.03 1.93
CA LYS A 56 -9.95 9.67 1.72
C LYS A 56 -9.44 8.74 2.81
N ASP A 57 -9.74 9.04 4.07
CA ASP A 57 -9.32 8.19 5.18
C ASP A 57 -9.92 6.79 5.08
N LEU A 58 -11.21 6.67 4.73
CA LEU A 58 -11.87 5.39 4.55
C LEU A 58 -11.28 4.58 3.39
N VAL A 59 -10.97 5.22 2.26
CA VAL A 59 -10.33 4.56 1.12
C VAL A 59 -8.92 4.13 1.48
N TYR A 60 -8.16 4.95 2.20
CA TYR A 60 -6.81 4.61 2.69
C TYR A 60 -6.84 3.40 3.63
N VAL A 61 -7.71 3.40 4.64
CA VAL A 61 -7.86 2.27 5.56
C VAL A 61 -8.32 1.02 4.82
N ALA A 62 -9.29 1.11 3.92
CA ALA A 62 -9.78 -0.04 3.15
C ALA A 62 -8.72 -0.62 2.21
N HIS A 63 -7.92 0.24 1.57
CA HIS A 63 -6.81 -0.19 0.73
C HIS A 63 -5.74 -0.91 1.56
N ASN A 64 -5.27 -0.28 2.64
CA ASN A 64 -4.24 -0.84 3.50
C ASN A 64 -4.70 -2.14 4.17
N TRP A 65 -5.97 -2.23 4.57
CA TRP A 65 -6.51 -3.45 5.15
C TRP A 65 -6.48 -4.62 4.16
N LYS A 66 -6.86 -4.39 2.89
CA LYS A 66 -6.74 -5.41 1.84
C LYS A 66 -5.30 -5.83 1.60
N VAL A 67 -4.40 -4.85 1.56
CA VAL A 67 -2.97 -5.05 1.38
C VAL A 67 -2.46 -5.94 2.52
N VAL A 68 -2.61 -5.52 3.78
CA VAL A 68 -2.19 -6.29 4.98
C VAL A 68 -2.84 -7.68 5.05
N HIS A 69 -4.12 -7.80 4.73
CA HIS A 69 -4.80 -9.09 4.72
C HIS A 69 -4.20 -10.05 3.67
N ASN A 70 -3.94 -9.54 2.46
CA ASN A 70 -3.30 -10.32 1.41
C ASN A 70 -1.85 -10.68 1.78
N TRP A 71 -1.14 -9.80 2.49
CA TRP A 71 0.19 -10.11 3.03
C TRP A 71 0.12 -11.18 4.10
N HIS A 72 -0.83 -11.15 5.04
CA HIS A 72 -0.96 -12.18 6.07
C HIS A 72 -1.24 -13.58 5.47
N MET A 73 -1.85 -13.64 4.29
CA MET A 73 -2.02 -14.88 3.52
C MET A 73 -0.75 -15.30 2.76
N ALA A 74 0.18 -14.38 2.54
CA ALA A 74 1.48 -14.63 1.90
C ALA A 74 2.64 -14.79 2.91
N ASP A 75 2.47 -14.30 4.14
CA ASP A 75 3.49 -14.19 5.21
C ASP A 75 3.57 -15.42 6.12
N GLU A 76 2.85 -16.51 5.80
CA GLU A 76 3.25 -17.85 6.28
C GLU A 76 4.68 -18.24 5.80
N GLY A 77 5.40 -17.35 5.09
CA GLY A 77 6.79 -17.56 4.65
C GLY A 77 7.82 -16.42 4.77
N ALA A 78 7.55 -15.17 5.21
CA ALA A 78 8.62 -14.13 5.12
C ALA A 78 8.48 -12.88 6.03
N GLY A 79 8.82 -13.01 7.31
CA GLY A 79 8.75 -11.97 8.35
C GLY A 79 9.70 -10.75 8.23
N VAL A 80 9.78 -10.10 7.06
CA VAL A 80 10.68 -8.93 6.83
C VAL A 80 9.98 -7.58 6.67
N VAL A 81 8.66 -7.53 6.43
CA VAL A 81 8.00 -6.26 6.05
C VAL A 81 7.39 -5.48 7.25
N SER A 82 7.35 -6.08 8.44
CA SER A 82 6.81 -5.47 9.67
C SER A 82 7.50 -4.15 10.07
N ALA A 83 8.72 -3.89 9.58
CA ALA A 83 9.47 -2.68 9.86
C ALA A 83 8.97 -1.43 9.09
N TYR A 84 8.11 -1.57 8.07
CA TYR A 84 7.72 -0.45 7.20
C TYR A 84 6.51 0.36 7.70
N ILE A 85 5.80 -0.12 8.73
CA ILE A 85 4.56 0.50 9.25
C ILE A 85 4.82 1.24 10.59
N ARG A 86 6.08 1.55 10.93
CA ARG A 86 6.40 2.44 12.07
C ARG A 86 7.09 3.72 11.64
#